data_AF-A0A087TXQ0-F1
#
_entry.id   AF-A0A087TXQ0-F1
#
_cell.length_a   1.000
_cell.length_b   1.000
_cell.length_c   1.000
_cell.angle_alpha   90.00
_cell.angle_beta   90.00
_cell.angle_gamma   90.00
#
_symmetry.space_group_name_H-M   'P 1'
#
loop_
_entity.id
_entity.type
_entity.pdbx_description
1 polymer ?
#
loop_
_entity_poly.entity_id
_entity_poly.type
_entity_poly.pdbx_seq_one_letter_code
_entity_poly.pdbx_strand_id
1 'polypeptide(L)'
;MTGRRPSYYWLFCWKYVAPATMITILSASFVKIATEGSGYEAWDKESATTIRLEWPGWCHFLIATLILMAAIWIPLVAVLKVCGIHLLTEEEPSWFPAEELRDFYNVMPHKVTPLEKCLFCIHEDDQEDI
;
A
#
# COMPACT_ATOMS: atom_id res chain seq x y z
N MET A 1 -2.85 -1.00 21.17
CA MET A 1 -3.39 -2.18 21.87
C MET A 1 -2.39 -2.94 22.73
N THR A 2 -1.07 -2.89 22.48
CA THR A 2 -0.05 -3.63 23.27
C THR A 2 0.62 -2.81 24.39
N GLY A 3 0.20 -1.56 24.61
CA GLY A 3 0.73 -0.67 25.66
C GLY A 3 2.20 -0.24 25.48
N ARG A 4 2.88 -0.69 24.43
CA ARG A 4 4.28 -0.34 24.12
C ARG A 4 4.40 0.13 22.67
N ARG A 5 5.28 1.10 22.44
CA ARG A 5 5.58 1.59 21.09
C ARG A 5 6.37 0.52 20.31
N PRO A 6 6.12 0.35 19.01
CA PRO A 6 6.96 -0.47 18.15
C PRO A 6 8.42 0.03 18.18
N SER A 7 9.38 -0.89 18.13
CA SER A 7 10.81 -0.52 18.04
C SER A 7 11.13 0.19 16.71
N TYR A 8 12.20 0.99 16.68
CA TYR A 8 12.68 1.68 15.48
C TYR A 8 12.86 0.77 14.26
N TYR A 9 13.26 -0.49 14.49
CA TYR A 9 13.37 -1.48 13.42
C TYR A 9 12.05 -1.68 12.68
N TRP A 10 10.94 -1.80 13.40
CA TRP A 10 9.61 -1.99 12.82
C TRP A 10 9.15 -0.76 12.07
N LEU A 11 9.37 0.43 12.63
CA LEU A 11 8.99 1.68 12.00
C LEU A 11 9.75 1.92 10.69
N PHE A 12 11.05 1.61 10.67
CA PHE A 12 11.87 1.66 9.46
C PHE A 12 11.42 0.64 8.41
N CYS A 13 11.12 -0.58 8.84
CA CYS A 13 10.63 -1.63 7.96
C CYS A 13 9.33 -1.20 7.27
N TRP A 14 8.37 -0.64 8.02
CA TRP A 14 7.08 -0.21 7.46
C TRP A 14 7.18 1.01 6.57
N LYS A 15 7.96 2.03 6.95
CA LYS A 15 8.04 3.28 6.18
C LYS A 15 8.85 3.13 4.89
N TYR A 16 9.91 2.31 4.91
CA TYR A 16 10.89 2.28 3.83
C TYR A 16 11.03 0.92 3.18
N VAL A 17 11.29 -0.12 3.96
CA VAL A 17 11.61 -1.45 3.41
C VAL A 17 10.42 -2.07 2.70
N ALA A 18 9.23 -2.03 3.30
CA ALA A 18 8.01 -2.59 2.71
C ALA A 18 7.63 -1.88 1.39
N PRO A 19 7.55 -0.53 1.32
CA PRO A 19 7.31 0.15 0.05
C PRO A 19 8.41 -0.09 -0.99
N ALA A 20 9.68 -0.06 -0.60
CA ALA A 20 10.80 -0.27 -1.52
C ALA A 20 10.80 -1.69 -2.12
N THR A 21 10.54 -2.70 -1.31
CA THR A 21 10.44 -4.09 -1.78
C THR A 21 9.24 -4.30 -2.70
N MET A 22 8.07 -3.72 -2.37
CA MET A 22 6.90 -3.78 -3.25
C MET A 22 7.15 -3.11 -4.60
N ILE A 23 7.77 -1.92 -4.62
CA ILE A 23 8.14 -1.24 -5.88
C ILE A 23 9.14 -2.08 -6.68
N THR A 24 10.12 -2.70 -6.01
CA THR A 24 11.14 -3.53 -6.66
C THR A 24 10.55 -4.76 -7.31
N ILE A 25 9.65 -5.48 -6.62
CA ILE A 25 9.00 -6.67 -7.18
C ILE A 25 8.08 -6.28 -8.34
N LEU A 26 7.34 -5.17 -8.21
CA LEU A 26 6.48 -4.67 -9.26
C LEU A 26 7.28 -4.28 -10.51
N SER A 27 8.39 -3.54 -10.35
CA SER A 27 9.25 -3.16 -11.47
C SER A 27 9.91 -4.37 -12.14
N ALA A 28 10.41 -5.33 -11.35
CA ALA A 28 10.94 -6.58 -11.87
C ALA A 28 9.88 -7.36 -12.66
N SER A 29 8.63 -7.38 -12.19
CA SER A 29 7.53 -8.01 -12.92
C SER A 29 7.26 -7.34 -14.26
N PHE A 30 7.29 -6.01 -14.34
CA PHE A 30 7.13 -5.28 -15.61
C PHE A 30 8.29 -5.55 -16.56
N VAL A 31 9.54 -5.53 -16.07
CA VAL A 31 10.72 -5.83 -16.88
C VAL A 31 10.64 -7.24 -17.43
N LYS A 32 10.27 -8.22 -16.61
CA LYS A 32 10.13 -9.62 -17.04
C LYS A 32 9.10 -9.76 -18.16
N ILE A 33 7.93 -9.14 -18.01
CA ILE A 33 6.89 -9.16 -19.04
C ILE A 33 7.39 -8.49 -20.33
N ALA A 34 8.13 -7.39 -20.23
CA ALA A 34 8.67 -6.68 -21.39
C ALA A 34 9.77 -7.47 -22.14
N THR A 35 10.60 -8.24 -21.44
CA THR A 35 11.71 -9.00 -22.05
C THR A 35 11.31 -10.39 -22.53
N GLU A 36 10.51 -11.12 -21.75
CA GLU A 36 10.14 -12.50 -22.07
C GLU A 36 8.84 -12.59 -22.89
N GLY A 37 8.02 -11.53 -22.87
CA GLY A 37 6.70 -11.53 -23.48
C GLY A 37 5.68 -12.44 -22.77
N SER A 38 4.42 -12.30 -23.12
CA SER A 38 3.29 -13.09 -22.62
C SER A 38 3.05 -14.31 -23.52
N GLY A 39 3.55 -15.47 -23.09
CA GLY A 39 3.28 -16.75 -23.76
C GLY A 39 2.93 -17.85 -22.75
N TYR A 40 2.49 -19.00 -23.26
CA TYR A 40 2.25 -20.21 -22.49
C TYR A 40 2.95 -21.39 -23.16
N GLU A 41 3.34 -22.38 -22.37
CA GLU A 41 3.91 -23.62 -22.90
C GLU A 41 2.77 -24.57 -23.26
N ALA A 42 2.67 -24.93 -24.53
CA ALA A 42 1.74 -25.94 -25.01
C ALA A 42 2.50 -27.24 -25.31
N TRP A 43 1.90 -28.37 -24.94
CA TRP A 43 2.42 -29.68 -25.31
C TRP A 43 2.07 -29.99 -26.76
N ASP A 44 3.09 -30.18 -27.59
CA ASP A 44 2.90 -30.66 -28.96
C ASP A 44 3.04 -32.19 -29.02
N LYS A 45 2.02 -32.85 -29.57
CA LYS A 45 1.97 -34.31 -29.68
C LYS A 45 2.89 -34.83 -30.78
N GLU A 46 3.16 -34.03 -31.82
CA GLU A 46 3.99 -34.44 -32.94
C GLU A 46 5.48 -34.34 -32.61
N SER A 47 5.88 -33.25 -31.96
CA SER A 47 7.26 -33.00 -31.56
C SER A 47 7.65 -33.61 -30.20
N ALA A 48 6.68 -34.22 -29.48
CA ALA A 48 6.82 -34.75 -28.11
C ALA A 48 7.55 -33.79 -27.15
N THR A 49 7.38 -32.48 -27.35
CA THR A 49 8.08 -31.41 -26.66
C THR A 49 7.15 -30.25 -26.37
N THR A 50 7.51 -29.43 -25.37
CA THR A 50 6.78 -28.22 -24.99
C THR A 50 7.22 -27.05 -25.85
N ILE A 51 6.29 -26.42 -26.57
CA ILE A 51 6.54 -25.25 -27.41
C ILE A 51 5.91 -24.03 -26.75
N ARG A 52 6.63 -22.91 -26.71
CA ARG A 52 6.11 -21.63 -26.22
C ARG A 52 5.24 -21.00 -27.31
N LEU A 53 3.94 -20.84 -27.03
CA LEU A 53 2.99 -20.14 -27.88
C LEU A 53 2.63 -18.79 -27.26
N GLU A 54 2.34 -17.81 -28.11
CA GLU A 54 1.89 -16.49 -27.68
C GLU A 54 0.39 -16.50 -27.37
N TRP A 55 -0.01 -15.65 -26.42
CA TRP A 55 -1.43 -15.47 -26.12
C TRP A 55 -2.13 -14.67 -27.24
N PRO A 56 -3.35 -15.05 -27.64
CA PRO A 56 -4.11 -14.24 -28.57
C PRO A 56 -4.51 -12.89 -27.95
N GLY A 57 -4.70 -11.86 -28.77
CA GLY A 57 -4.92 -10.48 -28.33
C GLY A 57 -6.12 -10.29 -27.38
N TRP A 58 -7.18 -11.09 -27.52
CA TRP A 58 -8.35 -11.00 -26.64
C TRP A 58 -8.06 -11.41 -25.19
N CYS A 59 -7.09 -12.32 -24.96
CA CYS A 59 -6.68 -12.69 -23.60
C CYS A 59 -6.01 -11.52 -22.88
N HIS A 60 -5.20 -10.74 -23.60
CA HIS A 60 -4.57 -9.54 -23.05
C HIS A 60 -5.61 -8.50 -22.63
N PHE A 61 -6.66 -8.31 -23.44
CA PHE A 61 -7.76 -7.42 -23.11
C PHE A 61 -8.51 -7.87 -21.84
N LEU A 62 -8.79 -9.17 -21.70
CA LEU A 62 -9.43 -9.71 -20.51
C LEU A 62 -8.58 -9.50 -19.25
N ILE A 63 -7.29 -9.84 -19.31
CA ILE A 63 -6.37 -9.68 -18.17
C ILE A 63 -6.25 -8.20 -17.77
N ALA A 64 -6.11 -7.29 -18.74
CA ALA A 64 -6.06 -5.86 -18.46
C ALA A 64 -7.36 -5.38 -17.79
N THR A 65 -8.52 -5.83 -18.27
CA THR A 65 -9.82 -5.47 -17.70
C THR A 65 -9.96 -5.95 -16.25
N LEU A 66 -9.52 -7.19 -15.96
CA LEU A 66 -9.53 -7.76 -14.62
C LEU A 66 -8.64 -6.98 -13.63
N ILE A 67 -7.41 -6.65 -14.04
CA ILE A 67 -6.48 -5.87 -13.22
C ILE A 67 -7.05 -4.47 -12.96
N LEU A 68 -7.56 -3.81 -14.01
CA LEU A 68 -8.14 -2.48 -13.88
C LEU A 68 -9.37 -2.51 -12.97
N MET A 69 -10.28 -3.47 -13.12
CA MET A 69 -11.46 -3.58 -12.26
C MET A 69 -11.09 -3.70 -10.78
N ALA A 70 -10.02 -4.43 -10.45
CA ALA A 70 -9.55 -4.55 -9.07
C ALA A 70 -8.89 -3.25 -8.56
N ALA A 71 -8.08 -2.59 -9.39
CA ALA A 71 -7.28 -1.43 -8.97
C ALA A 71 -8.00 -0.08 -9.10
N ILE A 72 -9.02 0.03 -9.95
CA ILE A 72 -9.67 1.30 -10.33
C ILE A 72 -10.41 1.98 -9.17
N TRP A 73 -10.86 1.23 -8.18
CA TRP A 73 -11.63 1.78 -7.06
C TRP A 73 -10.84 2.83 -6.25
N ILE A 74 -9.54 2.60 -6.05
CA ILE A 74 -8.66 3.51 -5.28
C ILE A 74 -8.55 4.88 -5.96
N PRO A 75 -8.09 4.98 -7.24
CA PRO A 75 -8.00 6.27 -7.92
C PRO A 75 -9.38 6.86 -8.22
N LEU A 76 -10.42 6.05 -8.48
CA LEU A 76 -11.76 6.55 -8.73
C LEU A 76 -12.30 7.32 -7.52
N VAL A 77 -12.20 6.76 -6.31
CA VAL A 77 -12.64 7.45 -5.08
C VAL A 77 -11.82 8.72 -4.85
N ALA A 78 -10.50 8.68 -5.08
CA ALA A 78 -9.64 9.86 -4.96
C ALA A 78 -10.06 10.98 -5.93
N VAL A 79 -10.33 10.65 -7.19
CA VAL A 79 -10.78 11.62 -8.20
C VAL A 79 -12.16 12.16 -7.87
N LEU A 80 -13.12 11.32 -7.47
CA LEU A 80 -14.45 11.76 -7.06
C LEU A 80 -14.40 12.73 -5.87
N LYS A 81 -13.51 12.47 -4.90
CA LYS A 81 -13.27 13.38 -3.78
C LYS A 81 -12.72 14.73 -4.24
N VAL A 82 -11.73 14.73 -5.15
CA VAL A 82 -11.17 15.98 -5.72
C VAL A 82 -12.20 16.75 -6.55
N CYS A 83 -13.10 16.05 -7.25
CA CYS A 83 -14.20 16.64 -8.01
C CYS A 83 -15.40 17.09 -7.15
N GLY A 84 -15.31 16.96 -5.82
CA GLY A 84 -16.36 17.41 -4.89
C GLY A 84 -17.59 16.49 -4.81
N ILE A 85 -17.51 15.27 -5.35
CA ILE A 85 -18.57 14.26 -5.25
C ILE A 85 -18.25 13.39 -4.04
N HIS A 86 -18.82 13.76 -2.89
CA HIS A 86 -18.65 13.01 -1.64
C HIS A 86 -19.51 11.74 -1.66
N LEU A 87 -18.92 10.64 -2.12
CA LEU A 87 -19.57 9.32 -2.20
C LEU A 87 -19.60 8.60 -0.84
N LEU A 88 -18.68 8.96 0.07
CA LEU A 88 -18.61 8.48 1.44
C LEU A 88 -18.94 9.63 2.38
N THR A 89 -19.72 9.36 3.43
CA THR A 89 -19.91 10.30 4.53
C THR A 89 -18.54 10.60 5.14
N GLU A 90 -18.19 11.88 5.26
CA GLU A 90 -17.00 12.25 6.01
C GLU A 90 -17.28 11.95 7.48
N GLU A 91 -16.63 10.91 8.01
CA GLU A 91 -16.63 10.68 9.45
C GLU A 91 -15.86 11.84 10.09
N GLU A 92 -16.54 12.57 10.97
CA GLU A 92 -15.88 13.51 11.86
C GLU A 92 -14.84 12.75 12.70
N PRO A 93 -13.67 13.35 12.99
CA PRO A 93 -12.69 12.72 13.85
C PRO A 93 -13.38 12.35 15.17
N SER A 94 -13.36 11.06 15.50
CA SER A 94 -13.95 10.60 16.74
C SER A 94 -13.18 11.21 17.91
N TRP A 95 -13.87 11.98 18.74
CA TRP A 95 -13.29 12.53 19.96
C TRP A 95 -12.76 11.40 20.85
N PHE A 96 -11.47 11.46 21.18
CA PHE A 96 -10.79 10.45 21.98
C PHE A 96 -10.11 11.12 23.18
N PRO A 97 -10.50 10.82 24.45
CA PRO A 97 -9.95 11.45 25.65
C PRO A 97 -8.55 10.93 25.99
N ALA A 98 -7.56 11.25 25.15
CA ALA A 98 -6.21 10.74 25.27
C ALA A 98 -5.51 11.22 26.56
N GLU A 99 -5.74 12.46 26.97
CA GLU A 99 -5.14 13.05 28.17
C GLU A 99 -5.69 12.40 29.45
N GLU A 100 -7.02 12.29 29.58
CA GLU A 100 -7.66 11.65 30.73
C GLU A 100 -7.19 10.20 30.92
N LEU A 101 -7.03 9.45 29.82
CA LEU A 101 -6.52 8.08 29.86
C LEU A 101 -5.04 8.04 30.29
N ARG A 102 -4.22 9.00 29.85
CA ARG A 102 -2.81 9.08 30.25
C ARG A 102 -2.69 9.36 31.75
N ASP A 103 -3.52 10.25 32.28
CA ASP A 103 -3.55 10.57 33.71
C ASP A 103 -4.04 9.39 34.54
N PHE A 104 -5.11 8.71 34.10
CA PHE A 104 -5.65 7.54 34.79
C PHE A 104 -4.66 6.37 34.86
N TYR A 105 -3.95 6.10 33.76
CA TYR A 105 -2.94 5.04 33.67
C TYR A 105 -1.52 5.49 34.06
N ASN A 106 -1.36 6.76 34.46
CA ASN A 106 -0.07 7.38 34.81
C ASN A 106 1.02 7.15 33.75
N VAL A 107 0.67 7.31 32.47
CA VAL A 107 1.55 7.08 31.32
C VAL A 107 2.22 8.40 30.92
N MET A 108 3.53 8.49 31.13
CA MET A 108 4.32 9.66 30.73
C MET A 108 4.29 9.85 29.20
N PRO A 109 3.95 11.04 28.69
CA PRO A 109 4.05 11.35 27.27
C PRO A 109 5.53 11.34 26.87
N HIS A 110 5.89 10.50 25.90
CA HIS A 110 7.25 10.48 25.40
C HIS A 110 7.45 11.57 24.35
N LYS A 111 8.46 12.40 24.59
CA LYS A 111 8.90 13.50 23.72
C LYS A 111 9.65 12.95 22.51
N VAL A 112 9.18 13.34 21.33
CA VAL A 112 9.72 12.87 20.06
C VAL A 112 11.14 13.40 19.86
N THR A 113 12.07 12.52 19.53
CA THR A 113 13.45 12.89 19.26
C THR A 113 13.59 13.58 17.89
N PRO A 114 14.57 14.46 17.69
CA PRO A 114 14.77 15.13 16.40
C PRO A 114 15.07 14.15 15.25
N LEU A 115 15.66 12.99 15.56
CA LEU A 115 15.89 11.92 14.59
C LEU A 115 14.57 11.28 14.13
N GLU A 116 13.60 11.09 15.03
CA GLU A 116 12.29 10.56 14.67
C GLU A 116 11.49 11.55 13.82
N LYS A 117 11.57 12.85 14.12
CA LYS A 117 10.94 13.90 13.30
C LYS A 117 11.50 13.89 11.87
N CYS A 118 12.83 13.81 11.74
CA CYS A 118 13.50 13.83 10.44
C CYS A 118 13.32 12.51 9.66
N LEU A 119 13.56 11.36 10.30
CA LEU A 119 13.58 10.06 9.65
C LEU A 119 12.19 9.44 9.48
N PHE A 120 11.22 9.77 10.32
CA PHE A 120 9.90 9.14 10.24
C PHE A 120 8.78 10.13 9.95
N CYS A 121 9.09 11.43 9.80
CA CYS A 121 8.10 12.52 9.70
C CYS A 121 7.04 12.45 10.81
N ILE A 122 7.43 11.97 11.99
CA ILE A 122 6.55 11.98 13.16
C ILE A 122 6.47 13.43 13.63
N HIS A 123 5.25 13.98 13.62
CA HIS A 123 4.98 15.28 14.21
C HIS A 123 4.76 15.08 15.71
N GLU A 124 5.07 16.11 16.50
CA GLU A 124 4.58 16.09 17.88
C GLU A 124 3.07 16.19 17.79
N ASP A 125 2.36 15.36 18.54
CA ASP A 125 0.92 15.56 18.73
C ASP A 125 0.80 16.89 19.48
N ASP A 126 0.74 18.00 18.75
CA ASP A 126 0.34 19.29 19.29
C ASP A 126 -1.04 19.05 19.90
N GLN A 127 -1.23 19.51 21.14
CA GLN A 127 -2.48 19.37 21.87
C GLN A 127 -3.64 19.69 20.93
N GLU A 128 -4.62 18.78 20.87
CA GLU A 128 -5.96 19.08 20.36
C GLU A 128 -6.57 20.12 21.32
N ASP A 129 -6.07 21.36 21.25
CA ASP A 129 -6.57 22.49 22.00
C ASP A 129 -7.87 22.95 21.33
N ILE A 130 -8.97 22.52 21.98
CA ILE A 130 -10.34 23.08 21.97
C ILE A 130 -11.23 22.65 20.80
#